data_AF-A0A960HVJ7-F1
#
_entry.id   AF-A0A960HVJ7-F1
#
_cell.length_a   1.000
_cell.length_b   1.000
_cell.length_c   1.000
_cell.angle_alpha   90.00
_cell.angle_beta   90.00
_cell.angle_gamma   90.00
#
_symmetry.space_group_name_H-M   'P 1'
#
loop_
_entity.id
_entity.type
_entity.pdbx_description
1 polymer ?
#
loop_
_entity_poly.entity_id
_entity_poly.type
_entity_poly.pdbx_seq_one_letter_code
_entity_poly.pdbx_strand_id
1 'polypeptide(L)'
;MAADPDDTSALDPDAIAGRSFTRVRKGFEVDEVRAFLVGLASEVRDAERRRDDAERRVAELERRATDPRDLDETQVTQLLGEETARVLETARTAAADIRAKAEQEAASLAERTAAEAAASREAADAYRDETTAAADAYDRELRERVDAEVAEQRAGATAEVEAMTSQAETVLAERTAEAEAAAAAILEEATSEAERIRAELTTYDAETRTAADIYASEVRAGGDQARAEAESAAADRLAASEGEVEAILDAARAEGRAMVEEARSYRERVIADLADRRRIARGQLDQLAATRDALAITLTDVAGRVEASHRAVVDTVVDVRSLGDVATDRAA
;
A
#
# COMPACT_ATOMS: atom_id res chain seq x y z
N MET A 1 -25.17 136.44 21.77
CA MET A 1 -26.44 137.18 21.80
C MET A 1 -26.21 138.52 21.11
N ALA A 2 -26.66 138.68 19.87
CA ALA A 2 -26.80 140.00 19.29
C ALA A 2 -28.20 140.47 19.71
N ALA A 3 -28.26 141.28 20.77
CA ALA A 3 -29.48 141.98 21.14
C ALA A 3 -29.65 143.16 20.16
N ASP A 4 -30.84 143.22 19.55
CA ASP A 4 -31.27 144.25 18.63
C ASP A 4 -31.05 145.66 19.23
N PRO A 5 -30.31 146.56 18.56
CA PRO A 5 -30.04 147.92 19.05
C PRO A 5 -31.24 148.88 18.93
N ASP A 6 -32.39 148.42 18.46
CA ASP A 6 -33.54 149.30 18.18
C ASP A 6 -34.39 149.65 19.43
N ASP A 7 -34.20 148.97 20.57
CA ASP A 7 -35.03 149.18 21.77
C ASP A 7 -34.50 150.29 22.72
N THR A 8 -33.26 150.75 22.54
CA THR A 8 -32.66 151.82 23.37
C THR A 8 -33.04 153.22 22.91
N SER A 9 -33.47 153.41 21.66
CA SER A 9 -33.91 154.73 21.16
C SER A 9 -35.28 155.14 21.70
N ALA A 10 -36.09 154.18 22.19
CA ALA A 10 -37.41 154.47 22.75
C ALA A 10 -37.36 155.11 24.15
N LEU A 11 -36.21 155.03 24.84
CA LEU A 11 -36.02 155.53 26.19
C LEU A 11 -34.96 156.65 26.30
N ASP A 12 -34.45 157.15 25.18
CA ASP A 12 -33.56 158.32 25.19
C ASP A 12 -34.27 159.52 25.85
N PRO A 13 -33.71 160.11 26.92
CA PRO A 13 -34.31 161.24 27.61
C PRO A 13 -34.72 162.39 26.69
N ASP A 14 -33.93 162.68 25.66
CA ASP A 14 -34.23 163.76 24.72
C ASP A 14 -35.43 163.41 23.81
N ALA A 15 -35.53 162.13 23.39
CA ALA A 15 -36.65 161.61 22.64
C ALA A 15 -37.96 161.57 23.45
N ILE A 16 -37.88 161.30 24.77
CA ILE A 16 -39.02 161.32 25.68
C ILE A 16 -39.58 162.75 25.83
N ALA A 17 -38.72 163.74 26.07
CA ALA A 17 -39.13 165.13 26.25
C ALA A 17 -39.77 165.74 24.99
N GLY A 18 -39.35 165.30 23.80
CA GLY A 18 -39.84 165.79 22.50
C GLY A 18 -41.05 165.05 21.93
N ARG A 19 -41.54 163.98 22.57
CA ARG A 19 -42.59 163.12 22.00
C ARG A 19 -43.94 163.86 21.90
N SER A 20 -44.61 163.77 20.75
CA SER A 20 -45.95 164.33 20.54
C SER A 20 -47.00 163.24 20.34
N PHE A 21 -48.21 163.48 20.86
CA PHE A 21 -49.35 162.54 20.80
C PHE A 21 -50.53 163.14 20.02
N THR A 22 -51.34 162.30 19.38
CA THR A 22 -52.53 162.71 18.62
C THR A 22 -53.65 163.19 19.56
N ARG A 23 -54.34 164.28 19.21
CA ARG A 23 -55.41 164.87 20.05
C ARG A 23 -56.77 164.23 19.78
N VAL A 24 -57.50 163.87 20.84
CA VAL A 24 -58.86 163.31 20.80
C VAL A 24 -59.83 164.17 21.62
N ARG A 25 -61.14 164.14 21.29
CA ARG A 25 -62.17 165.07 21.81
C ARG A 25 -62.38 165.01 23.34
N LYS A 26 -61.90 163.96 24.02
CA LYS A 26 -61.76 163.83 25.47
C LYS A 26 -60.38 163.21 25.73
N GLY A 27 -59.44 163.95 26.28
CA GLY A 27 -58.07 163.51 26.52
C GLY A 27 -57.37 164.38 27.56
N PHE A 28 -56.15 163.99 27.95
CA PHE A 28 -55.32 164.77 28.88
C PHE A 28 -54.87 166.08 28.26
N GLU A 29 -54.74 167.11 29.09
CA GLU A 29 -54.25 168.42 28.65
C GLU A 29 -52.82 168.30 28.13
N VAL A 30 -52.58 168.85 26.93
CA VAL A 30 -51.31 168.66 26.21
C VAL A 30 -50.14 169.26 26.99
N ASP A 31 -50.36 170.35 27.70
CA ASP A 31 -49.33 171.02 28.49
C ASP A 31 -48.96 170.22 29.75
N GLU A 32 -49.93 169.55 30.39
CA GLU A 32 -49.65 168.62 31.51
C GLU A 32 -48.85 167.40 31.04
N VAL A 33 -49.24 166.81 29.90
CA VAL A 33 -48.49 165.65 29.34
C VAL A 33 -47.07 166.08 28.97
N ARG A 34 -46.90 167.26 28.35
CA ARG A 34 -45.56 167.77 28.03
C ARG A 34 -44.73 168.01 29.29
N ALA A 35 -45.30 168.60 30.34
CA ALA A 35 -44.61 168.80 31.61
C ALA A 35 -44.20 167.46 32.24
N PHE A 36 -45.08 166.46 32.19
CA PHE A 36 -44.79 165.11 32.68
C PHE A 36 -43.68 164.43 31.88
N LEU A 37 -43.67 164.53 30.55
CA LEU A 37 -42.61 163.96 29.71
C LEU A 37 -41.25 164.62 29.96
N VAL A 38 -41.21 165.93 30.18
CA VAL A 38 -39.98 166.64 30.56
C VAL A 38 -39.49 166.18 31.94
N GLY A 39 -40.41 165.95 32.88
CA GLY A 39 -40.10 165.36 34.19
C GLY A 39 -39.53 163.95 34.06
N LEU A 40 -40.18 163.08 33.29
CA LEU A 40 -39.75 161.71 33.03
C LEU A 40 -38.38 161.67 32.34
N ALA A 41 -38.15 162.54 31.35
CA ALA A 41 -36.83 162.69 30.73
C ALA A 41 -35.76 163.08 31.76
N SER A 42 -36.07 163.95 32.73
CA SER A 42 -35.13 164.28 33.80
C SER A 42 -34.81 163.07 34.68
N GLU A 43 -35.81 162.29 35.07
CA GLU A 43 -35.62 161.08 35.87
C GLU A 43 -34.79 160.02 35.14
N VAL A 44 -35.01 159.85 33.84
CA VAL A 44 -34.21 158.93 33.02
C VAL A 44 -32.74 159.39 32.95
N ARG A 45 -32.47 160.69 32.75
CA ARG A 45 -31.08 161.20 32.81
C ARG A 45 -30.42 160.95 34.18
N ASP A 46 -31.17 161.07 35.27
CA ASP A 46 -30.66 160.78 36.61
C ASP A 46 -30.42 159.28 36.85
N ALA A 47 -31.19 158.39 36.22
CA ALA A 47 -30.96 156.96 36.25
C ALA A 47 -29.72 156.56 35.44
N GLU A 48 -29.55 157.11 34.24
CA GLU A 48 -28.37 156.87 33.40
C GLU A 48 -27.09 157.36 34.08
N ARG A 49 -27.08 158.57 34.66
CA ARG A 49 -25.94 159.06 35.44
C ARG A 49 -25.56 158.13 36.60
N ARG A 50 -26.54 157.60 37.32
CA ARG A 50 -26.30 156.66 38.43
C ARG A 50 -25.74 155.32 37.94
N ARG A 51 -26.22 154.83 36.80
CA ARG A 51 -25.68 153.62 36.16
C ARG A 51 -24.22 153.81 35.78
N ASP A 52 -23.90 154.89 35.08
CA ASP A 52 -22.52 155.18 34.65
C ASP A 52 -21.57 155.30 35.84
N ASP A 53 -22.02 155.88 36.95
CA ASP A 53 -21.22 156.00 38.17
C ASP A 53 -20.99 154.64 38.86
N ALA A 54 -21.98 153.75 38.84
CA ALA A 54 -21.84 152.39 39.34
C ALA A 54 -20.87 151.56 38.47
N GLU A 55 -20.97 151.68 37.14
CA GLU A 55 -20.06 151.02 36.21
C GLU A 55 -18.61 151.49 36.40
N ARG A 56 -18.40 152.79 36.61
CA ARG A 56 -17.07 153.33 36.95
C ARG A 56 -16.51 152.73 38.25
N ARG A 57 -17.34 152.58 39.29
CA ARG A 57 -16.92 151.99 40.57
C ARG A 57 -16.59 150.51 40.47
N VAL A 58 -17.33 149.74 39.67
CA VAL A 58 -16.99 148.33 39.41
C VAL A 58 -15.63 148.23 38.73
N ALA A 59 -15.39 149.02 37.68
CA ALA A 59 -14.11 149.02 36.98
C ALA A 59 -12.92 149.46 37.86
N GLU A 60 -13.14 150.38 38.81
CA GLU A 60 -12.13 150.78 39.79
C GLU A 60 -11.83 149.68 40.82
N LEU A 61 -12.87 148.98 41.30
CA LEU A 61 -12.72 147.84 42.22
C LEU A 61 -12.02 146.65 41.57
N GLU A 62 -12.35 146.33 40.31
CA GLU A 62 -11.66 145.28 39.55
C GLU A 62 -10.19 145.62 39.30
N ARG A 63 -9.87 146.89 39.01
CA ARG A 63 -8.48 147.34 38.91
C ARG A 63 -7.72 147.19 40.22
N ARG A 64 -8.32 147.55 41.36
CA ARG A 64 -7.70 147.36 42.69
C ARG A 64 -7.50 145.89 43.04
N ALA A 65 -8.46 145.03 42.74
CA ALA A 65 -8.33 143.58 42.98
C ALA A 65 -7.24 142.90 42.14
N THR A 66 -6.81 143.55 41.05
CA THR A 66 -5.81 143.03 40.10
C THR A 66 -4.49 143.82 40.14
N ASP A 67 -4.32 144.81 41.04
CA ASP A 67 -3.04 145.53 41.19
C ASP A 67 -2.04 144.63 41.96
N PRO A 68 -0.89 144.26 41.37
CA PRO A 68 0.08 143.36 41.99
C PRO A 68 0.69 143.87 43.31
N ARG A 69 0.46 145.13 43.67
CA ARG A 69 0.99 145.76 44.89
C ARG A 69 0.20 145.43 46.17
N ASP A 70 -1.00 144.85 46.03
CA ASP A 70 -1.87 144.49 47.17
C ASP A 70 -1.86 142.98 47.52
N LEU A 71 -1.05 142.17 46.82
CA LEU A 71 -0.82 140.75 47.16
C LEU A 71 0.41 140.62 48.09
N ASP A 72 0.18 140.27 49.35
CA ASP A 72 1.23 140.02 50.34
C ASP A 72 2.02 138.72 50.02
N GLU A 73 3.33 138.69 50.33
CA GLU A 73 4.23 137.53 50.10
C GLU A 73 3.69 136.25 50.78
N THR A 74 3.05 136.42 51.93
CA THR A 74 2.36 135.36 52.67
C THR A 74 1.18 134.76 51.88
N GLN A 75 0.39 135.59 51.18
CA GLN A 75 -0.77 135.13 50.40
C GLN A 75 -0.36 134.42 49.10
N VAL A 76 0.68 134.92 48.42
CA VAL A 76 1.24 134.26 47.22
C VAL A 76 1.80 132.88 47.57
N THR A 77 2.51 132.76 48.70
CA THR A 77 3.04 131.47 49.17
C THR A 77 1.92 130.49 49.53
N GLN A 78 0.83 130.98 50.12
CA GLN A 78 -0.33 130.15 50.44
C GLN A 78 -1.06 129.67 49.17
N LEU A 79 -1.36 130.56 48.22
CA LEU A 79 -2.01 130.20 46.96
C LEU A 79 -1.14 129.23 46.13
N LEU A 80 0.18 129.44 46.12
CA LEU A 80 1.11 128.50 45.50
C LEU A 80 1.15 127.16 46.24
N GLY A 81 1.10 127.16 47.57
CA GLY A 81 0.99 125.96 48.40
C GLY A 81 -0.29 125.17 48.15
N GLU A 82 -1.43 125.85 48.04
CA GLU A 82 -2.73 125.26 47.72
C GLU A 82 -2.77 124.70 46.29
N GLU A 83 -2.23 125.45 45.31
CA GLU A 83 -2.17 125.00 43.92
C GLU A 83 -1.21 123.82 43.74
N THR A 84 -0.04 123.84 44.39
CA THR A 84 0.90 122.70 44.37
C THR A 84 0.34 121.48 45.09
N ALA A 85 -0.40 121.64 46.20
CA ALA A 85 -1.12 120.54 46.84
C ALA A 85 -2.18 119.93 45.91
N ARG A 86 -2.96 120.77 45.20
CA ARG A 86 -3.97 120.32 44.23
C ARG A 86 -3.36 119.57 43.04
N VAL A 87 -2.24 120.06 42.50
CA VAL A 87 -1.50 119.37 41.42
C VAL A 87 -0.95 118.03 41.91
N LEU A 88 -0.36 117.97 43.12
CA LEU A 88 0.14 116.72 43.70
C LEU A 88 -0.98 115.72 44.00
N GLU A 89 -2.13 116.17 44.47
CA GLU A 89 -3.31 115.32 44.71
C GLU A 89 -3.87 114.77 43.40
N THR A 90 -3.96 115.60 42.36
CA THR A 90 -4.39 115.18 41.02
C THR A 90 -3.39 114.18 40.41
N ALA A 91 -2.08 114.45 40.55
CA ALA A 91 -1.04 113.55 40.08
C ALA A 91 -1.04 112.20 40.84
N ARG A 92 -1.29 112.20 42.16
CA ARG A 92 -1.43 110.97 42.96
C ARG A 92 -2.66 110.18 42.55
N THR A 93 -3.79 110.85 42.31
CA THR A 93 -5.03 110.22 41.84
C THR A 93 -4.82 109.60 40.46
N ALA A 94 -4.25 110.35 39.52
CA ALA A 94 -3.91 109.84 38.19
C ALA A 94 -2.92 108.67 38.24
N ALA A 95 -1.93 108.70 39.13
CA ALA A 95 -1.01 107.59 39.34
C ALA A 95 -1.70 106.34 39.92
N ALA A 96 -2.64 106.53 40.85
CA ALA A 96 -3.45 105.43 41.40
C ALA A 96 -4.34 104.81 40.31
N ASP A 97 -4.96 105.63 39.46
CA ASP A 97 -5.79 105.17 38.34
C ASP A 97 -4.97 104.41 37.29
N ILE A 98 -3.78 104.93 36.92
CA ILE A 98 -2.85 104.25 36.02
C ILE A 98 -2.46 102.90 36.60
N ARG A 99 -2.12 102.85 37.90
CA ARG A 99 -1.76 101.61 38.56
C ARG A 99 -2.91 100.62 38.58
N ALA A 100 -4.12 101.05 38.95
CA ALA A 100 -5.30 100.19 38.97
C ALA A 100 -5.63 99.63 37.57
N LYS A 101 -5.53 100.48 36.54
CA LYS A 101 -5.72 100.05 35.15
C LYS A 101 -4.65 99.07 34.69
N ALA A 102 -3.38 99.31 35.02
CA ALA A 102 -2.28 98.39 34.70
C ALA A 102 -2.44 97.05 35.42
N GLU A 103 -2.86 97.03 36.69
CA GLU A 103 -3.15 95.81 37.44
C GLU A 103 -4.33 95.03 36.83
N GLN A 104 -5.40 95.73 36.41
CA GLN A 104 -6.53 95.11 35.71
C GLN A 104 -6.14 94.54 34.34
N GLU A 105 -5.36 95.29 33.55
CA GLU A 105 -4.85 94.83 32.25
C GLU A 105 -3.91 93.62 32.41
N ALA A 106 -3.04 93.63 33.43
CA ALA A 106 -2.16 92.51 33.75
C ALA A 106 -2.96 91.27 34.18
N ALA A 107 -3.99 91.44 35.01
CA ALA A 107 -4.87 90.33 35.42
C ALA A 107 -5.63 89.73 34.23
N SER A 108 -6.19 90.58 33.36
CA SER A 108 -6.86 90.15 32.13
C SER A 108 -5.92 89.42 31.16
N LEU A 109 -4.68 89.92 31.02
CA LEU A 109 -3.65 89.25 30.21
C LEU A 109 -3.25 87.89 30.81
N ALA A 110 -3.11 87.80 32.15
CA ALA A 110 -2.79 86.55 32.82
C ALA A 110 -3.92 85.52 32.67
N GLU A 111 -5.18 85.93 32.79
CA GLU A 111 -6.33 85.06 32.58
C GLU A 111 -6.41 84.56 31.13
N ARG A 112 -6.23 85.46 30.15
CA ARG A 112 -6.16 85.10 28.72
C ARG A 112 -5.05 84.10 28.42
N THR A 113 -3.83 84.34 28.92
CA THR A 113 -2.69 83.45 28.67
C THR A 113 -2.86 82.10 29.38
N ALA A 114 -3.46 82.06 30.56
CA ALA A 114 -3.83 80.82 31.23
C ALA A 114 -4.89 80.03 30.44
N ALA A 115 -5.91 80.71 29.91
CA ALA A 115 -6.93 80.10 29.06
C ALA A 115 -6.34 79.58 27.74
N GLU A 116 -5.47 80.34 27.09
CA GLU A 116 -4.74 79.92 25.87
C GLU A 116 -3.85 78.70 26.15
N ALA A 117 -3.14 78.67 27.28
CA ALA A 117 -2.32 77.52 27.67
C ALA A 117 -3.16 76.28 28.00
N ALA A 118 -4.31 76.45 28.66
CA ALA A 118 -5.24 75.36 28.91
C ALA A 118 -5.82 74.78 27.62
N ALA A 119 -6.27 75.64 26.70
CA ALA A 119 -6.77 75.23 25.39
C ALA A 119 -5.69 74.52 24.56
N SER A 120 -4.44 74.99 24.61
CA SER A 120 -3.31 74.34 23.94
C SER A 120 -3.02 72.94 24.50
N ARG A 121 -3.09 72.75 25.82
CA ARG A 121 -2.94 71.43 26.46
C ARG A 121 -4.08 70.49 26.08
N GLU A 122 -5.32 70.95 26.14
CA GLU A 122 -6.48 70.15 25.76
C GLU A 122 -6.41 69.72 24.29
N ALA A 123 -6.01 70.63 23.39
CA ALA A 123 -5.80 70.29 21.98
C ALA A 123 -4.67 69.26 21.79
N ALA A 124 -3.57 69.38 22.55
CA ALA A 124 -2.47 68.43 22.49
C ALA A 124 -2.86 67.04 23.02
N ASP A 125 -3.62 66.97 24.12
CA ASP A 125 -4.14 65.73 24.68
C ASP A 125 -5.13 65.06 23.72
N ALA A 126 -6.06 65.83 23.13
CA ALA A 126 -7.00 65.33 22.12
C ALA A 126 -6.27 64.75 20.89
N TYR A 127 -5.25 65.45 20.39
CA TYR A 127 -4.45 64.98 19.25
C TYR A 127 -3.69 63.68 19.58
N ARG A 128 -3.12 63.59 20.78
CA ARG A 128 -2.42 62.37 21.24
C ARG A 128 -3.39 61.20 21.31
N ASP A 129 -4.56 61.40 21.92
CA ASP A 129 -5.55 60.35 22.11
C ASP A 129 -6.11 59.86 20.76
N GLU A 130 -6.36 60.78 19.81
CA GLU A 130 -6.72 60.44 18.43
C GLU A 130 -5.63 59.61 17.74
N THR A 131 -4.36 60.03 17.86
CA THR A 131 -3.23 59.34 17.24
C THR A 131 -3.04 57.94 17.83
N THR A 132 -3.17 57.79 19.15
CA THR A 132 -3.10 56.48 19.82
C THR A 132 -4.25 55.59 19.39
N ALA A 133 -5.48 56.10 19.33
CA ALA A 133 -6.64 55.33 18.88
C ALA A 133 -6.49 54.87 17.42
N ALA A 134 -5.94 55.73 16.54
CA ALA A 134 -5.66 55.37 15.16
C ALA A 134 -4.58 54.28 15.04
N ALA A 135 -3.50 54.38 15.84
CA ALA A 135 -2.45 53.36 15.89
C ALA A 135 -2.99 52.01 16.38
N ASP A 136 -3.79 52.01 17.45
CA ASP A 136 -4.41 50.80 18.00
C ASP A 136 -5.39 50.15 17.02
N ALA A 137 -6.12 50.96 16.24
CA ALA A 137 -7.01 50.47 15.20
C ALA A 137 -6.24 49.82 14.05
N TYR A 138 -5.17 50.46 13.59
CA TYR A 138 -4.28 49.91 12.56
C TYR A 138 -3.64 48.60 13.00
N ASP A 139 -3.09 48.54 14.22
CA ASP A 139 -2.48 47.33 14.77
C ASP A 139 -3.48 46.17 14.87
N ARG A 140 -4.73 46.45 15.24
CA ARG A 140 -5.80 45.45 15.28
C ARG A 140 -6.11 44.91 13.89
N GLU A 141 -6.30 45.79 12.92
CA GLU A 141 -6.57 45.40 11.54
C GLU A 141 -5.42 44.58 10.94
N LEU A 142 -4.17 44.98 11.22
CA LEU A 142 -2.99 44.25 10.79
C LEU A 142 -2.95 42.84 11.40
N ARG A 143 -3.22 42.69 12.70
CA ARG A 143 -3.26 41.38 13.37
C ARG A 143 -4.37 40.50 12.78
N GLU A 144 -5.58 41.04 12.61
CA GLU A 144 -6.70 40.29 12.02
C GLU A 144 -6.37 39.80 10.60
N ARG A 145 -5.72 40.63 9.79
CA ARG A 145 -5.27 40.27 8.45
C ARG A 145 -4.23 39.16 8.47
N VAL A 146 -3.20 39.28 9.30
CA VAL A 146 -2.15 38.27 9.44
C VAL A 146 -2.71 36.95 9.97
N ASP A 147 -3.61 37.00 10.96
CA ASP A 147 -4.26 35.81 11.50
C ASP A 147 -5.12 35.11 10.44
N ALA A 148 -5.83 35.87 9.59
CA ALA A 148 -6.59 35.33 8.47
C ALA A 148 -5.68 34.68 7.41
N GLU A 149 -4.58 35.33 7.01
CA GLU A 149 -3.60 34.78 6.07
C GLU A 149 -2.96 33.49 6.62
N VAL A 150 -2.59 33.46 7.91
CA VAL A 150 -2.04 32.27 8.56
C VAL A 150 -3.07 31.15 8.63
N ALA A 151 -4.34 31.47 8.91
CA ALA A 151 -5.42 30.49 8.92
C ALA A 151 -5.65 29.88 7.52
N GLU A 152 -5.64 30.72 6.48
CA GLU A 152 -5.75 30.27 5.08
C GLU A 152 -4.58 29.37 4.68
N GLN A 153 -3.34 29.77 4.98
CA GLN A 153 -2.16 28.95 4.70
C GLN A 153 -2.20 27.61 5.43
N ARG A 154 -2.62 27.60 6.70
CA ARG A 154 -2.79 26.36 7.47
C ARG A 154 -3.86 25.45 6.88
N ALA A 155 -5.01 26.02 6.51
CA ALA A 155 -6.09 25.26 5.88
C ALA A 155 -5.65 24.66 4.53
N GLY A 156 -4.94 25.43 3.71
CA GLY A 156 -4.34 24.95 2.46
C GLY A 156 -3.35 23.81 2.68
N ALA A 157 -2.40 23.99 3.61
CA ALA A 157 -1.42 22.95 3.94
C ALA A 157 -2.08 21.67 4.49
N THR A 158 -3.10 21.79 5.34
CA THR A 158 -3.86 20.62 5.83
C THR A 158 -4.57 19.89 4.69
N ALA A 159 -5.24 20.63 3.79
CA ALA A 159 -5.91 20.03 2.64
C ALA A 159 -4.93 19.34 1.67
N GLU A 160 -3.75 19.92 1.44
CA GLU A 160 -2.69 19.30 0.64
C GLU A 160 -2.17 18.00 1.27
N VAL A 161 -1.96 17.98 2.60
CA VAL A 161 -1.55 16.77 3.31
C VAL A 161 -2.63 15.69 3.23
N GLU A 162 -3.90 16.04 3.45
CA GLU A 162 -5.02 15.10 3.33
C GLU A 162 -5.15 14.53 1.91
N ALA A 163 -5.00 15.38 0.89
CA ALA A 163 -5.01 14.94 -0.51
C ALA A 163 -3.83 14.00 -0.81
N MET A 164 -2.63 14.32 -0.33
CA MET A 164 -1.44 13.48 -0.52
C MET A 164 -1.59 12.13 0.20
N THR A 165 -2.14 12.10 1.42
CA THR A 165 -2.43 10.87 2.15
C THR A 165 -3.46 10.01 1.41
N SER A 166 -4.57 10.59 0.94
CA SER A 166 -5.59 9.85 0.19
C SER A 166 -5.06 9.28 -1.13
N GLN A 167 -4.22 10.03 -1.84
CA GLN A 167 -3.52 9.54 -3.04
C GLN A 167 -2.57 8.39 -2.71
N ALA A 168 -1.77 8.51 -1.63
CA ALA A 168 -0.85 7.47 -1.21
C ALA A 168 -1.59 6.18 -0.81
N GLU A 169 -2.72 6.29 -0.10
CA GLU A 169 -3.58 5.15 0.25
C GLU A 169 -4.15 4.46 -0.98
N THR A 170 -4.58 5.24 -1.97
CA THR A 170 -5.09 4.70 -3.25
C THR A 170 -4.00 3.92 -3.98
N VAL A 171 -2.81 4.51 -4.14
CA VAL A 171 -1.67 3.84 -4.80
C VAL A 171 -1.25 2.59 -4.04
N LEU A 172 -1.22 2.63 -2.71
CA LEU A 172 -0.91 1.46 -1.90
C LEU A 172 -1.93 0.34 -2.12
N ALA A 173 -3.23 0.67 -2.10
CA ALA A 173 -4.29 -0.30 -2.31
C ALA A 173 -4.21 -0.95 -3.70
N GLU A 174 -3.97 -0.15 -4.75
CA GLU A 174 -3.77 -0.64 -6.11
C GLU A 174 -2.57 -1.59 -6.20
N ARG A 175 -1.42 -1.20 -5.64
CA ARG A 175 -0.21 -2.05 -5.66
C ARG A 175 -0.35 -3.32 -4.86
N THR A 176 -1.05 -3.28 -3.72
CA THR A 176 -1.37 -4.47 -2.94
C THR A 176 -2.27 -5.41 -3.75
N ALA A 177 -3.33 -4.90 -4.38
CA ALA A 177 -4.21 -5.71 -5.21
C ALA A 177 -3.49 -6.32 -6.42
N GLU A 178 -2.63 -5.56 -7.10
CA GLU A 178 -1.78 -6.07 -8.19
C GLU A 178 -0.83 -7.18 -7.72
N ALA A 179 -0.19 -7.00 -6.57
CA ALA A 179 0.73 -7.99 -6.00
C ALA A 179 -0.01 -9.27 -5.59
N GLU A 180 -1.20 -9.17 -5.00
CA GLU A 180 -2.06 -10.31 -4.66
C GLU A 180 -2.52 -11.05 -5.91
N ALA A 181 -2.93 -10.35 -6.96
CA ALA A 181 -3.32 -10.94 -8.23
C ALA A 181 -2.14 -11.68 -8.91
N ALA A 182 -0.94 -11.08 -8.90
CA ALA A 182 0.26 -11.71 -9.42
C ALA A 182 0.65 -12.96 -8.62
N ALA A 183 0.57 -12.90 -7.28
CA ALA A 183 0.83 -14.06 -6.42
C ALA A 183 -0.18 -15.19 -6.67
N ALA A 184 -1.47 -14.87 -6.83
CA ALA A 184 -2.51 -15.84 -7.16
C ALA A 184 -2.25 -16.52 -8.52
N ALA A 185 -1.87 -15.75 -9.55
CA ALA A 185 -1.53 -16.29 -10.87
C ALA A 185 -0.33 -17.24 -10.83
N ILE A 186 0.73 -16.90 -10.09
CA ILE A 186 1.90 -17.77 -9.90
C ILE A 186 1.52 -19.07 -9.20
N LEU A 187 0.66 -18.99 -8.17
CA LEU A 187 0.18 -20.18 -7.46
C LEU A 187 -0.66 -21.07 -8.38
N GLU A 188 -1.58 -20.50 -9.16
CA GLU A 188 -2.40 -21.23 -10.13
C GLU A 188 -1.53 -21.95 -11.17
N GLU A 189 -0.57 -21.25 -11.78
CA GLU A 189 0.37 -21.83 -12.72
C GLU A 189 1.19 -22.97 -12.10
N ALA A 190 1.74 -22.77 -10.90
CA ALA A 190 2.49 -23.79 -10.18
C ALA A 190 1.64 -25.02 -9.84
N THR A 191 0.36 -24.82 -9.47
CA THR A 191 -0.55 -25.93 -9.20
C THR A 191 -0.89 -26.71 -10.47
N SER A 192 -1.18 -26.03 -11.57
CA SER A 192 -1.45 -26.66 -12.87
C SER A 192 -0.23 -27.46 -13.37
N GLU A 193 0.98 -26.91 -13.21
CA GLU A 193 2.21 -27.59 -13.60
C GLU A 193 2.47 -28.83 -12.72
N ALA A 194 2.25 -28.72 -11.40
CA ALA A 194 2.36 -29.87 -10.50
C ALA A 194 1.36 -30.98 -10.84
N GLU A 195 0.13 -30.62 -11.23
CA GLU A 195 -0.88 -31.58 -11.71
C GLU A 195 -0.47 -32.25 -13.01
N ARG A 196 0.06 -31.49 -13.98
CA ARG A 196 0.60 -32.03 -15.24
C ARG A 196 1.71 -33.05 -14.99
N ILE A 197 2.69 -32.70 -14.15
CA ILE A 197 3.80 -33.60 -13.80
C ILE A 197 3.28 -34.87 -13.12
N ARG A 198 2.31 -34.76 -12.20
CA ARG A 198 1.71 -35.95 -11.55
C ARG A 198 0.99 -36.85 -12.56
N ALA A 199 0.26 -36.28 -13.51
CA ALA A 199 -0.43 -37.04 -14.55
C ALA A 199 0.58 -37.77 -15.48
N GLU A 200 1.67 -37.10 -15.85
CA GLU A 200 2.76 -37.70 -16.63
C GLU A 200 3.44 -38.84 -15.88
N LEU A 201 3.77 -38.66 -14.59
CA LEU A 201 4.35 -39.72 -13.76
C LEU A 201 3.40 -40.91 -13.62
N THR A 202 2.09 -40.66 -13.41
CA THR A 202 1.09 -41.73 -13.33
C THR A 202 1.03 -42.55 -14.64
N THR A 203 1.15 -41.86 -15.77
CA THR A 203 1.17 -42.51 -17.10
C THR A 203 2.45 -43.33 -17.28
N TYR A 204 3.60 -42.74 -16.98
CA TYR A 204 4.90 -43.42 -17.04
C TYR A 204 4.96 -44.67 -16.15
N ASP A 205 4.45 -44.59 -14.93
CA ASP A 205 4.38 -45.73 -14.00
C ASP A 205 3.48 -46.84 -14.55
N ALA A 206 2.35 -46.49 -15.16
CA ALA A 206 1.43 -47.45 -15.78
C ALA A 206 2.05 -48.15 -17.00
N GLU A 207 2.75 -47.40 -17.87
CA GLU A 207 3.48 -47.94 -19.01
C GLU A 207 4.60 -48.88 -18.55
N THR A 208 5.38 -48.46 -17.54
CA THR A 208 6.46 -49.27 -16.98
C THR A 208 5.93 -50.57 -16.37
N ARG A 209 4.81 -50.51 -15.63
CA ARG A 209 4.15 -51.69 -15.08
C ARG A 209 3.66 -52.63 -16.17
N THR A 210 3.02 -52.08 -17.21
CA THR A 210 2.54 -52.87 -18.35
C THR A 210 3.70 -53.57 -19.07
N ALA A 211 4.81 -52.87 -19.30
CA ALA A 211 6.00 -53.46 -19.91
C ALA A 211 6.61 -54.58 -19.05
N ALA A 212 6.67 -54.39 -17.72
CA ALA A 212 7.13 -55.41 -16.79
C ALA A 212 6.20 -56.65 -16.78
N ASP A 213 4.88 -56.43 -16.82
CA ASP A 213 3.89 -57.51 -16.87
C ASP A 213 4.00 -58.33 -18.18
N ILE A 214 4.19 -57.65 -19.32
CA ILE A 214 4.46 -58.29 -20.62
C ILE A 214 5.71 -59.15 -20.54
N TYR A 215 6.84 -58.58 -20.12
CA TYR A 215 8.10 -59.30 -19.99
C TYR A 215 7.97 -60.53 -19.06
N ALA A 216 7.32 -60.38 -17.91
CA ALA A 216 7.07 -61.48 -16.99
C ALA A 216 6.19 -62.58 -17.62
N SER A 217 5.22 -62.21 -18.47
CA SER A 217 4.38 -63.17 -19.19
C SER A 217 5.17 -63.94 -20.26
N GLU A 218 6.05 -63.26 -21.00
CA GLU A 218 6.92 -63.87 -22.01
C GLU A 218 7.91 -64.85 -21.38
N VAL A 219 8.55 -64.46 -20.27
CA VAL A 219 9.46 -65.34 -19.54
C VAL A 219 8.74 -66.59 -19.01
N ARG A 220 7.52 -66.44 -18.47
CA ARG A 220 6.70 -67.60 -18.05
C ARG A 220 6.36 -68.50 -19.22
N ALA A 221 5.88 -67.95 -20.33
CA ALA A 221 5.53 -68.72 -21.52
C ALA A 221 6.74 -69.47 -22.10
N GLY A 222 7.91 -68.83 -22.15
CA GLY A 222 9.15 -69.48 -22.58
C GLY A 222 9.58 -70.61 -21.64
N GLY A 223 9.42 -70.43 -20.32
CA GLY A 223 9.66 -71.49 -19.33
C GLY A 223 8.71 -72.68 -19.49
N ASP A 224 7.42 -72.42 -19.69
CA ASP A 224 6.41 -73.45 -19.92
C ASP A 224 6.68 -74.23 -21.23
N GLN A 225 7.09 -73.53 -22.29
CA GLN A 225 7.50 -74.16 -23.56
C GLN A 225 8.73 -75.05 -23.38
N ALA A 226 9.79 -74.55 -22.74
CA ALA A 226 11.00 -75.34 -22.50
C ALA A 226 10.72 -76.59 -21.66
N ARG A 227 9.81 -76.48 -20.69
CA ARG A 227 9.35 -77.61 -19.89
C ARG A 227 8.59 -78.63 -20.75
N ALA A 228 7.66 -78.20 -21.61
CA ALA A 228 6.93 -79.08 -22.51
C ALA A 228 7.85 -79.80 -23.51
N GLU A 229 8.84 -79.11 -24.06
CA GLU A 229 9.87 -79.71 -24.93
C GLU A 229 10.72 -80.75 -24.19
N ALA A 230 11.12 -80.46 -22.94
CA ALA A 230 11.85 -81.40 -22.11
C ALA A 230 11.02 -82.65 -21.76
N GLU A 231 9.73 -82.47 -21.45
CA GLU A 231 8.78 -83.57 -21.20
C GLU A 231 8.60 -84.44 -22.46
N SER A 232 8.42 -83.83 -23.64
CA SER A 232 8.34 -84.57 -24.91
C SER A 232 9.62 -85.34 -25.21
N ALA A 233 10.79 -84.69 -25.09
CA ALA A 233 12.08 -85.35 -25.33
C ALA A 233 12.39 -86.44 -24.30
N ALA A 234 11.84 -86.35 -23.08
CA ALA A 234 11.91 -87.43 -22.10
C ALA A 234 11.00 -88.60 -22.50
N ALA A 235 9.78 -88.33 -22.96
CA ALA A 235 8.86 -89.34 -23.47
C ALA A 235 9.44 -90.08 -24.70
N ASP A 236 10.04 -89.36 -25.65
CA ASP A 236 10.69 -89.95 -26.83
C ASP A 236 11.85 -90.87 -26.43
N ARG A 237 12.67 -90.46 -25.45
CA ARG A 237 13.76 -91.29 -24.92
C ARG A 237 13.26 -92.54 -24.21
N LEU A 238 12.17 -92.43 -23.45
CA LEU A 238 11.54 -93.59 -22.82
C LEU A 238 10.99 -94.56 -23.87
N ALA A 239 10.27 -94.07 -24.88
CA ALA A 239 9.75 -94.90 -25.97
C ALA A 239 10.88 -95.58 -26.77
N ALA A 240 11.98 -94.87 -27.05
CA ALA A 240 13.15 -95.45 -27.70
C ALA A 240 13.79 -96.55 -26.83
N SER A 241 13.96 -96.31 -25.52
CA SER A 241 14.48 -97.31 -24.59
C SER A 241 13.58 -98.53 -24.49
N GLU A 242 12.25 -98.35 -24.44
CA GLU A 242 11.29 -99.46 -24.47
C GLU A 242 11.39 -100.26 -25.77
N GLY A 243 11.53 -99.58 -26.92
CA GLY A 243 11.76 -100.22 -28.22
C GLY A 243 13.07 -101.01 -28.28
N GLU A 244 14.16 -100.46 -27.73
CA GLU A 244 15.44 -101.17 -27.61
C GLU A 244 15.34 -102.40 -26.71
N VAL A 245 14.66 -102.28 -25.56
CA VAL A 245 14.42 -103.41 -24.65
C VAL A 245 13.61 -104.50 -25.35
N GLU A 246 12.54 -104.14 -26.08
CA GLU A 246 11.75 -105.13 -26.82
C GLU A 246 12.57 -105.79 -27.93
N ALA A 247 13.40 -105.03 -28.66
CA ALA A 247 14.29 -105.59 -29.66
C ALA A 247 15.31 -106.58 -29.07
N ILE A 248 15.86 -106.28 -27.89
CA ILE A 248 16.76 -107.19 -27.15
C ILE A 248 15.99 -108.46 -26.74
N LEU A 249 14.76 -108.32 -26.22
CA LEU A 249 13.93 -109.47 -25.86
C LEU A 249 13.58 -110.33 -27.06
N ASP A 250 13.22 -109.72 -28.20
CA ASP A 250 12.94 -110.44 -29.45
C ASP A 250 14.16 -111.15 -30.02
N ALA A 251 15.33 -110.51 -29.98
CA ALA A 251 16.60 -111.13 -30.35
C ALA A 251 16.91 -112.33 -29.45
N ALA A 252 16.75 -112.19 -28.13
CA ALA A 252 16.95 -113.29 -27.18
C ALA A 252 15.94 -114.43 -27.39
N ARG A 253 14.67 -114.13 -27.70
CA ARG A 253 13.66 -115.13 -28.06
C ARG A 253 14.02 -115.83 -29.37
N ALA A 254 14.51 -115.10 -30.38
CA ALA A 254 14.93 -115.67 -31.66
C ALA A 254 16.16 -116.58 -31.51
N GLU A 255 17.15 -116.14 -30.73
CA GLU A 255 18.32 -116.94 -30.36
C GLU A 255 17.89 -118.21 -29.60
N GLY A 256 16.96 -118.08 -28.65
CA GLY A 256 16.36 -119.21 -27.95
C GLY A 256 15.68 -120.21 -28.89
N ARG A 257 14.91 -119.74 -29.88
CA ARG A 257 14.32 -120.61 -30.93
C ARG A 257 15.39 -121.28 -31.78
N ALA A 258 16.43 -120.56 -32.19
CA ALA A 258 17.54 -121.09 -32.97
C ALA A 258 18.30 -122.18 -32.20
N MET A 259 18.59 -121.98 -30.91
CA MET A 259 19.21 -122.98 -30.04
C MET A 259 18.38 -124.26 -29.92
N VAL A 260 17.06 -124.13 -29.76
CA VAL A 260 16.16 -125.30 -29.71
C VAL A 260 16.20 -126.08 -31.02
N GLU A 261 16.23 -125.39 -32.15
CA GLU A 261 16.28 -126.02 -33.48
C GLU A 261 17.63 -126.65 -33.78
N GLU A 262 18.72 -126.04 -33.34
CA GLU A 262 20.05 -126.65 -33.36
C GLU A 262 20.10 -127.91 -32.50
N ALA A 263 19.54 -127.87 -31.28
CA ALA A 263 19.45 -129.03 -30.40
C ALA A 263 18.56 -130.14 -30.99
N ARG A 264 17.46 -129.80 -31.66
CA ARG A 264 16.61 -130.77 -32.38
C ARG A 264 17.34 -131.39 -33.55
N SER A 265 18.02 -130.58 -34.38
CA SER A 265 18.84 -131.05 -35.50
C SER A 265 19.99 -131.94 -35.03
N TYR A 266 20.65 -131.57 -33.94
CA TYR A 266 21.71 -132.38 -33.31
C TYR A 266 21.13 -133.70 -32.81
N ARG A 267 20.00 -133.68 -32.11
CA ARG A 267 19.31 -134.88 -31.64
C ARG A 267 18.88 -135.77 -32.80
N GLU A 268 18.32 -135.23 -33.88
CA GLU A 268 17.95 -135.99 -35.08
C GLU A 268 19.16 -136.64 -35.73
N ARG A 269 20.29 -135.92 -35.85
CA ARG A 269 21.57 -136.48 -36.30
C ARG A 269 22.04 -137.62 -35.42
N VAL A 270 21.99 -137.47 -34.10
CA VAL A 270 22.37 -138.52 -33.13
C VAL A 270 21.43 -139.73 -33.24
N ILE A 271 20.12 -139.52 -33.37
CA ILE A 271 19.14 -140.60 -33.53
C ILE A 271 19.38 -141.34 -34.86
N ALA A 272 19.65 -140.62 -35.95
CA ALA A 272 19.96 -141.20 -37.25
C ALA A 272 21.24 -142.04 -37.19
N ASP A 273 22.33 -141.51 -36.60
CA ASP A 273 23.58 -142.25 -36.38
C ASP A 273 23.37 -143.49 -35.51
N LEU A 274 22.61 -143.39 -34.40
CA LEU A 274 22.27 -144.54 -33.57
C LEU A 274 21.40 -145.58 -34.31
N ALA A 275 20.47 -145.13 -35.16
CA ALA A 275 19.63 -146.01 -35.98
C ALA A 275 20.44 -146.74 -37.06
N ASP A 276 21.40 -146.05 -37.69
CA ASP A 276 22.32 -146.65 -38.66
C ASP A 276 23.28 -147.63 -37.99
N ARG A 277 23.87 -147.27 -36.85
CA ARG A 277 24.66 -148.21 -36.02
C ARG A 277 23.84 -149.43 -35.62
N ARG A 278 22.58 -149.26 -35.24
CA ARG A 278 21.66 -150.38 -34.94
C ARG A 278 21.39 -151.24 -36.17
N ARG A 279 21.20 -150.66 -37.35
CA ARG A 279 21.00 -151.38 -38.61
C ARG A 279 22.24 -152.19 -38.98
N ILE A 280 23.43 -151.60 -38.89
CA ILE A 280 24.71 -152.26 -39.12
C ILE A 280 24.91 -153.41 -38.12
N ALA A 281 24.71 -153.15 -36.82
CA ALA A 281 24.80 -154.17 -35.78
C ALA A 281 23.79 -155.31 -35.98
N ARG A 282 22.55 -155.01 -36.43
CA ARG A 282 21.57 -156.04 -36.82
C ARG A 282 22.03 -156.84 -38.03
N GLY A 283 22.55 -156.20 -39.06
CA GLY A 283 23.12 -156.88 -40.22
C GLY A 283 24.26 -157.81 -39.82
N GLN A 284 25.12 -157.39 -38.89
CA GLN A 284 26.16 -158.24 -38.31
C GLN A 284 25.58 -159.42 -37.51
N LEU A 285 24.49 -159.22 -36.75
CA LEU A 285 23.79 -160.29 -36.04
C LEU A 285 23.11 -161.28 -37.00
N ASP A 286 22.47 -160.81 -38.05
CA ASP A 286 21.84 -161.66 -39.07
C ASP A 286 22.90 -162.46 -39.83
N GLN A 287 24.06 -161.86 -40.10
CA GLN A 287 25.20 -162.56 -40.69
C GLN A 287 25.79 -163.60 -39.73
N LEU A 288 25.90 -163.29 -38.43
CA LEU A 288 26.27 -164.28 -37.40
C LEU A 288 25.25 -165.42 -37.29
N ALA A 289 23.95 -165.12 -37.37
CA ALA A 289 22.89 -166.11 -37.38
C ALA A 289 22.94 -166.98 -38.64
N ALA A 290 23.16 -166.41 -39.83
CA ALA A 290 23.35 -167.17 -41.06
C ALA A 290 24.61 -168.04 -41.02
N THR A 291 25.70 -167.53 -40.44
CA THR A 291 26.95 -168.30 -40.25
C THR A 291 26.74 -169.43 -39.24
N ARG A 292 25.96 -169.19 -38.17
CA ARG A 292 25.52 -170.21 -37.22
C ARG A 292 24.65 -171.26 -37.90
N ASP A 293 23.69 -170.86 -38.73
CA ASP A 293 22.79 -171.77 -39.42
C ASP A 293 23.56 -172.60 -40.46
N ALA A 294 24.50 -171.98 -41.18
CA ALA A 294 25.44 -172.70 -42.04
C ALA A 294 26.32 -173.67 -41.25
N LEU A 295 26.81 -173.28 -40.07
CA LEU A 295 27.53 -174.16 -39.15
C LEU A 295 26.65 -175.29 -38.62
N ALA A 296 25.38 -175.04 -38.31
CA ALA A 296 24.44 -176.07 -37.87
C ALA A 296 24.15 -177.07 -38.99
N ILE A 297 24.00 -176.61 -40.23
CA ILE A 297 23.87 -177.47 -41.41
C ILE A 297 25.13 -178.29 -41.62
N THR A 298 26.33 -177.69 -41.58
CA THR A 298 27.58 -178.45 -41.73
C THR A 298 27.81 -179.43 -40.58
N LEU A 299 27.46 -179.08 -39.34
CA LEU A 299 27.53 -180.01 -38.21
C LEU A 299 26.55 -181.18 -38.36
N THR A 300 25.35 -180.91 -38.90
CA THR A 300 24.35 -181.95 -39.20
C THR A 300 24.82 -182.86 -40.34
N ASP A 301 25.48 -182.31 -41.35
CA ASP A 301 26.05 -183.06 -42.47
C ASP A 301 27.27 -183.90 -42.03
N VAL A 302 28.09 -183.38 -41.12
CA VAL A 302 29.17 -184.14 -40.45
C VAL A 302 28.59 -185.25 -39.57
N ALA A 303 27.52 -184.99 -38.81
CA ALA A 303 26.84 -186.01 -38.02
C ALA A 303 26.26 -187.13 -38.92
N GLY A 304 25.63 -186.76 -40.04
CA GLY A 304 25.15 -187.71 -41.05
C GLY A 304 26.27 -188.52 -41.72
N ARG A 305 27.42 -187.91 -42.01
CA ARG A 305 28.60 -188.59 -42.55
C ARG A 305 29.29 -189.52 -41.56
N VAL A 306 29.34 -189.15 -40.28
CA VAL A 306 29.82 -190.04 -39.20
C VAL A 306 28.91 -191.25 -39.05
N GLU A 307 27.59 -191.06 -39.15
CA GLU A 307 26.62 -192.16 -39.05
C GLU A 307 26.63 -193.09 -40.28
N ALA A 308 26.84 -192.53 -41.48
CA ALA A 308 27.07 -193.30 -42.70
C ALA A 308 28.40 -194.10 -42.64
N SER A 309 29.45 -193.50 -42.08
CA SER A 309 30.75 -194.15 -41.92
C SER A 309 30.71 -195.26 -40.86
N HIS A 310 29.96 -195.05 -39.76
CA HIS A 310 29.71 -196.10 -38.76
C HIS A 310 28.90 -197.27 -39.34
N ARG A 311 27.89 -196.99 -40.19
CA ARG A 311 27.10 -198.04 -40.86
C ARG A 311 27.93 -198.83 -41.88
N ALA A 312 28.86 -198.18 -42.59
CA ALA A 312 29.77 -198.84 -43.53
C ALA A 312 30.83 -199.74 -42.86
N VAL A 313 31.25 -199.41 -41.62
CA VAL A 313 32.22 -200.19 -40.84
C VAL A 313 31.57 -201.41 -40.16
N VAL A 314 30.26 -201.39 -39.91
CA VAL A 314 29.53 -202.54 -39.35
C VAL A 314 29.25 -203.64 -40.39
N ASP A 315 29.20 -203.32 -41.68
CA ASP A 315 28.82 -204.29 -42.73
C ASP A 315 30.00 -205.07 -43.35
N THR A 316 31.22 -204.93 -42.83
CA THR A 316 32.41 -205.60 -43.41
C THR A 316 33.43 -206.14 -42.39
N VAL A 317 33.02 -207.13 -41.57
CA VAL A 317 33.88 -208.15 -40.91
C VAL A 317 33.09 -209.49 -40.87
N VAL A 318 33.24 -210.40 -41.86
CA VAL A 318 34.16 -211.57 -41.95
C VAL A 318 33.74 -212.85 -41.18
N ASP A 319 33.43 -213.94 -41.93
CA ASP A 319 33.46 -215.38 -41.56
C ASP A 319 33.62 -216.17 -42.88
N VAL A 320 34.72 -216.82 -43.33
CA VAL A 320 35.92 -217.53 -42.80
C VAL A 320 35.72 -219.03 -42.46
N ARG A 321 34.58 -219.65 -42.81
CA ARG A 321 34.36 -221.12 -42.68
C ARG A 321 33.71 -221.85 -43.87
N SER A 322 34.07 -221.51 -45.11
CA SER A 322 33.88 -222.43 -46.25
C SER A 322 35.14 -222.40 -47.13
N LEU A 323 36.01 -223.41 -46.99
CA LEU A 323 36.20 -224.48 -47.97
C LEU A 323 36.85 -223.94 -49.27
N GLY A 324 38.06 -224.32 -49.67
CA GLY A 324 38.76 -225.58 -49.46
C GLY A 324 39.31 -226.03 -50.81
N ASP A 325 40.63 -226.06 -50.91
CA ASP A 325 41.47 -226.96 -51.71
C ASP A 325 41.50 -226.89 -53.27
N VAL A 326 42.65 -227.38 -53.77
CA VAL A 326 43.02 -227.76 -55.15
C VAL A 326 43.51 -226.60 -56.04
N ALA A 327 44.81 -226.37 -56.23
CA ALA A 327 45.80 -227.15 -57.00
C ALA A 327 45.57 -227.13 -58.53
N THR A 328 46.69 -227.04 -59.29
CA THR A 328 46.83 -226.90 -60.76
C THR A 328 46.53 -225.48 -61.29
N ASP A 329 47.18 -224.89 -62.27
CA ASP A 329 48.19 -225.27 -63.27
C ASP A 329 48.79 -223.93 -63.76
N ARG A 330 50.10 -223.73 -63.93
CA ARG A 330 50.85 -223.95 -65.18
C ARG A 330 50.10 -223.55 -66.47
N ALA A 331 50.63 -222.52 -67.14
CA ALA A 331 50.64 -222.30 -68.59
C ALA A 331 49.32 -222.41 -69.39
N ALA A 332 48.72 -221.25 -69.66
CA ALA A 332 48.38 -220.73 -70.99
C ALA A 332 48.21 -219.21 -70.90
#